data_AF-A0A099T1A5-F1
#
_entry.id   AF-A0A099T1A5-F1
#
_cell.length_a   1.000
_cell.length_b   1.000
_cell.length_c   1.000
_cell.angle_alpha   90.00
_cell.angle_beta   90.00
_cell.angle_gamma   90.00
#
_symmetry.space_group_name_H-M   'P 1'
#
loop_
_entity.id
_entity.type
_entity.pdbx_description
1 polymer ?
#
loop_
_entity_poly.entity_id
_entity_poly.type
_entity_poly.pdbx_seq_one_letter_code
_entity_poly.pdbx_strand_id
1 'polypeptide(L)'
;MLKVAEAIGTNVEFVKCEAGAEWWEKNGGTSLVPDETWSILDEADACYKGPTTTPGGAGSPRSVAVSIRQKYNLYANVRPVKTFPNTNPPLG
;
A
#
# COMPACT_ATOMS: atom_id res chain seq x y z
N MET A 1 -0.96 -10.44 9.05
CA MET A 1 -2.25 -10.09 8.42
C MET A 1 -2.78 -11.19 7.51
N LEU A 2 -2.07 -11.63 6.47
CA LEU A 2 -2.56 -12.72 5.59
C LEU A 2 -2.89 -14.01 6.35
N LYS A 3 -1.99 -14.49 7.22
CA LYS A 3 -2.25 -15.65 8.10
C LYS A 3 -3.49 -15.48 9.00
N VAL A 4 -3.76 -14.25 9.42
CA VAL A 4 -4.94 -13.94 10.24
C VAL A 4 -6.20 -13.97 9.39
N ALA A 5 -6.18 -13.40 8.19
CA ALA A 5 -7.30 -13.43 7.23
C ALA A 5 -7.65 -14.87 6.79
N GLU A 6 -6.63 -15.71 6.62
CA GLU A 6 -6.79 -17.14 6.33
C GLU A 6 -7.40 -17.88 7.52
N ALA A 7 -6.89 -17.65 8.74
CA ALA A 7 -7.39 -18.31 9.95
C ALA A 7 -8.87 -17.99 10.27
N ILE A 8 -9.36 -16.82 9.86
CA ILE A 8 -10.78 -16.44 10.02
C ILE A 8 -11.68 -16.91 8.87
N GLY A 9 -11.13 -17.57 7.85
CA GLY A 9 -11.90 -18.11 6.73
C GLY A 9 -12.58 -17.05 5.87
N THR A 10 -11.93 -15.90 5.66
CA THR A 10 -12.48 -14.86 4.77
C THR A 10 -12.63 -15.35 3.33
N ASN A 11 -13.68 -14.92 2.64
CA ASN A 11 -13.87 -15.13 1.20
C ASN A 11 -13.13 -14.05 0.38
N VAL A 12 -11.89 -13.74 0.75
CA VAL A 12 -11.06 -12.73 0.07
C VAL A 12 -10.01 -13.45 -0.76
N GLU A 13 -9.98 -13.14 -2.06
CA GLU A 13 -8.90 -13.54 -2.94
C GLU A 13 -7.74 -12.53 -2.85
N PHE A 14 -6.52 -13.03 -2.63
CA PHE A 14 -5.33 -12.18 -2.57
C PHE A 14 -4.47 -12.38 -3.81
N VAL A 15 -4.44 -11.37 -4.68
CA VAL A 15 -3.51 -11.30 -5.82
C VAL A 15 -2.25 -10.57 -5.38
N LYS A 16 -1.08 -11.17 -5.60
CA LYS A 16 0.23 -10.57 -5.24
C LYS A 16 0.64 -9.56 -6.29
N CYS A 17 1.16 -8.42 -5.84
CA CYS A 17 1.62 -7.32 -6.69
C CYS A 17 2.96 -6.78 -6.18
N GLU A 18 3.78 -6.25 -7.09
CA GLU A 18 5.06 -5.61 -6.79
C GLU A 18 4.91 -4.09 -6.84
N ALA A 19 5.55 -3.36 -5.92
CA ALA A 19 5.62 -1.91 -5.99
C ALA A 19 6.68 -1.37 -5.01
N GLY A 20 7.19 -0.17 -5.29
CA GLY A 20 8.11 0.55 -4.42
C GLY A 20 9.55 0.53 -4.92
N ALA A 21 10.45 1.05 -4.07
CA ALA A 21 11.86 1.24 -4.41
C ALA A 21 12.55 -0.05 -4.87
N GLU A 22 12.31 -1.19 -4.22
CA GLU A 22 13.00 -2.44 -4.58
C GLU A 22 12.68 -2.89 -6.02
N TRP A 23 11.42 -2.81 -6.43
CA TRP A 23 11.04 -3.11 -7.80
C TRP A 23 11.64 -2.08 -8.76
N TRP A 24 11.58 -0.80 -8.41
CA TRP A 24 12.08 0.28 -9.26
C TRP A 24 13.61 0.26 -9.42
N GLU A 25 14.38 -0.08 -8.39
CA GLU A 25 15.84 -0.21 -8.45
C GLU A 25 16.26 -1.34 -9.40
N LYS A 26 15.46 -2.41 -9.48
CA LYS A 26 15.71 -3.54 -10.37
C LYS A 26 15.31 -3.27 -11.83
N ASN A 27 14.26 -2.48 -12.05
CA ASN A 27 13.62 -2.35 -13.37
C ASN A 27 13.74 -0.95 -14.00
N GLY A 28 14.07 0.07 -13.20
CA GLY A 28 14.10 1.48 -13.61
C GLY A 28 12.73 2.07 -13.92
N GLY A 29 12.71 3.15 -14.71
CA GLY A 29 11.50 3.82 -15.18
C GLY A 29 11.10 5.06 -14.38
N THR A 30 9.92 5.59 -14.67
CA THR A 30 9.40 6.87 -14.12
C THR A 30 8.37 6.69 -13.00
N SER A 31 8.03 5.44 -12.67
CA SER A 31 7.01 5.05 -11.69
C SER A 31 7.57 4.03 -10.71
N LEU A 32 7.12 4.08 -9.45
CA LEU A 32 7.37 3.01 -8.46
C LEU A 32 6.38 1.85 -8.57
N VAL A 33 5.41 1.94 -9.47
CA VAL A 33 4.34 0.95 -9.65
C VAL A 33 4.43 0.41 -11.09
N PRO A 34 4.66 -0.90 -11.27
CA PRO A 34 4.64 -1.57 -12.57
C PRO A 34 3.26 -1.50 -13.23
N ASP A 35 3.24 -1.54 -14.56
CA ASP A 35 1.99 -1.57 -15.34
C ASP A 35 1.14 -2.81 -15.03
N GLU A 36 1.77 -3.97 -14.80
CA GLU A 36 1.06 -5.18 -14.38
C GLU A 36 0.31 -4.99 -13.05
N THR A 37 0.93 -4.28 -12.10
CA THR A 37 0.26 -3.95 -10.83
C THR A 37 -0.89 -2.97 -11.04
N TRP A 38 -0.77 -2.04 -12.00
CA TRP A 38 -1.89 -1.18 -12.35
C TRP A 38 -3.06 -1.95 -12.94
N SER A 39 -2.81 -2.90 -13.83
CA SER A 39 -3.86 -3.75 -14.41
C SER A 39 -4.59 -4.55 -13.34
N ILE A 40 -3.84 -5.17 -12.40
CA ILE A 40 -4.45 -5.90 -11.28
C ILE A 40 -5.27 -4.97 -10.39
N LEU A 41 -4.77 -3.78 -10.08
CA LEU A 41 -5.50 -2.81 -9.26
C LEU A 41 -6.76 -2.25 -9.94
N ASP A 42 -6.79 -2.20 -11.27
CA ASP A 42 -7.95 -1.77 -12.04
C ASP A 42 -9.09 -2.80 -12.05
N GLU A 43 -8.75 -4.09 -11.87
CA GLU A 43 -9.70 -5.19 -11.78
C GLU A 43 -10.10 -5.54 -10.33
N ALA A 44 -9.33 -5.08 -9.34
CA ALA A 44 -9.54 -5.42 -7.93
C ALA A 44 -10.54 -4.50 -7.22
N ASP A 45 -11.35 -5.07 -6.32
CA ASP A 45 -12.29 -4.31 -5.48
C ASP A 45 -11.58 -3.43 -4.43
N ALA A 46 -10.41 -3.86 -3.95
CA ALA A 46 -9.66 -3.19 -2.90
C ALA A 46 -8.15 -3.48 -2.96
N CYS A 47 -7.35 -2.54 -2.43
CA CYS A 47 -5.91 -2.68 -2.33
C CYS A 47 -5.45 -2.78 -0.87
N TYR A 48 -4.80 -3.88 -0.51
CA TYR A 48 -4.07 -4.04 0.75
C TYR A 48 -2.57 -3.89 0.52
N LYS A 49 -1.99 -2.76 0.93
CA LYS A 49 -0.59 -2.44 0.67
C LYS A 49 0.25 -2.27 1.94
N GLY A 50 1.43 -2.90 1.95
CA GLY A 50 2.46 -2.67 2.98
C GLY A 50 3.11 -1.28 2.85
N PRO A 51 3.93 -0.83 3.82
CA PRO A 51 4.72 0.39 3.65
C PRO A 51 5.68 0.25 2.45
N THR A 52 5.85 1.31 1.68
CA THR A 52 6.73 1.35 0.50
C THR A 52 7.67 2.53 0.60
N THR A 53 8.95 2.28 0.35
CA THR A 53 9.97 3.33 0.31
C THR A 53 9.80 4.16 -0.95
N THR A 54 9.84 5.48 -0.80
CA THR A 54 9.95 6.43 -1.91
C THR A 54 11.37 6.99 -1.89
N PRO A 55 12.21 6.72 -2.89
CA PRO A 55 13.57 7.26 -2.93
C PRO A 55 13.56 8.79 -2.85
N GLY A 56 14.41 9.38 -2.02
CA GLY A 56 14.56 10.84 -1.94
C GLY A 56 15.47 11.37 -3.05
N GLY A 57 15.25 12.62 -3.48
CA GLY A 57 16.10 13.28 -4.48
C GLY A 57 15.31 14.02 -5.58
N ALA A 58 16.01 14.87 -6.33
CA ALA A 58 15.46 15.49 -7.52
C ALA A 58 15.30 14.44 -8.62
N GLY A 59 14.11 14.36 -9.23
CA GLY A 59 13.79 13.37 -10.27
C GLY A 59 13.27 12.04 -9.74
N SER A 60 13.13 11.86 -8.42
CA SER A 60 12.53 10.65 -7.87
C SER A 60 11.08 10.45 -8.35
N PRO A 61 10.70 9.22 -8.71
CA PRO A 61 9.32 8.89 -9.03
C PRO A 61 8.36 9.22 -7.89
N ARG A 62 7.10 9.48 -8.25
CA ARG A 62 6.04 9.73 -7.27
C ARG A 62 5.82 8.51 -6.37
N SER A 63 5.60 8.77 -5.08
CA SER A 63 5.32 7.74 -4.09
C SER A 63 4.15 6.84 -4.49
N VAL A 64 4.29 5.52 -4.30
CA VAL A 64 3.24 4.52 -4.56
C VAL A 64 1.90 4.91 -3.92
N ALA A 65 1.92 5.33 -2.64
CA ALA A 65 0.69 5.67 -1.93
C ALA A 65 0.00 6.93 -2.49
N VAL A 66 0.78 7.90 -2.99
CA VAL A 66 0.24 9.11 -3.62
C VAL A 66 -0.30 8.78 -5.00
N SER A 67 0.43 8.00 -5.80
CA SER A 67 0.03 7.58 -7.14
C SER A 67 -1.30 6.81 -7.11
N ILE A 68 -1.46 5.83 -6.22
CA ILE A 68 -2.71 5.06 -6.06
C ILE A 68 -3.88 5.99 -5.68
N ARG A 69 -3.68 6.87 -4.69
CA ARG A 69 -4.74 7.79 -4.24
C ARG A 69 -5.19 8.74 -5.34
N GLN A 70 -4.25 9.25 -6.13
CA GLN A 70 -4.57 10.16 -7.23
C GLN A 70 -5.26 9.44 -8.39
N LYS A 71 -4.79 8.24 -8.78
CA LYS A 71 -5.39 7.45 -9.86
C LYS A 71 -6.87 7.13 -9.59
N TYR A 72 -7.17 6.64 -8.38
CA TYR A 72 -8.52 6.20 -8.00
C TYR A 72 -9.34 7.26 -7.25
N ASN A 73 -8.90 8.52 -7.24
CA ASN A 73 -9.56 9.63 -6.54
C ASN A 73 -9.91 9.31 -5.06
N LEU A 74 -8.98 8.67 -4.34
CA LEU A 74 -9.13 8.30 -2.94
C LEU A 74 -8.86 9.52 -2.04
N TYR A 75 -9.79 10.47 -2.05
CA TYR A 75 -9.64 11.78 -1.41
C TYR A 75 -9.64 11.73 0.12
N ALA A 76 -10.32 10.73 0.72
CA ALA A 76 -10.43 10.60 2.17
C ALA A 76 -9.35 9.66 2.74
N ASN A 77 -8.56 10.16 3.69
CA ASN A 77 -7.58 9.37 4.45
C ASN A 77 -8.07 9.19 5.89
N VAL A 78 -8.82 8.12 6.14
CA VAL A 78 -9.43 7.84 7.46
C VAL A 78 -8.41 7.14 8.36
N ARG A 79 -8.18 7.67 9.57
CA ARG A 79 -7.21 7.16 10.56
C ARG A 79 -7.87 7.01 11.94
N PRO A 80 -8.55 5.88 12.22
CA PRO A 80 -9.16 5.64 13.53
C PRO A 80 -8.08 5.59 14.62
N VAL A 81 -8.34 6.26 15.75
CA VAL A 81 -7.45 6.26 16.92
C VAL A 81 -8.21 5.65 18.09
N LYS A 82 -7.65 4.60 18.69
CA LYS A 82 -8.21 3.92 19.86
C LYS A 82 -7.07 3.53 20.81
N THR A 83 -7.24 3.81 22.09
CA THR A 83 -6.34 3.30 23.14
C THR A 83 -6.56 1.80 23.33
N PHE A 84 -5.49 1.03 23.29
CA PHE A 84 -5.54 -0.41 23.53
C PHE A 84 -5.26 -0.70 25.02
N PRO A 85 -6.01 -1.61 25.67
CA PRO A 85 -5.68 -2.06 27.01
C PRO A 85 -4.26 -2.61 27.09
N ASN A 86 -3.61 -2.50 28.26
CA ASN A 86 -2.25 -2.98 28.50
C ASN A 86 -1.17 -2.35 27.59
N THR A 87 -1.39 -1.11 27.15
CA THR A 87 -0.36 -0.29 26.50
C THR A 87 0.06 0.84 27.43
N ASN A 88 1.26 1.39 27.28
CA ASN A 88 1.70 2.55 28.07
C ASN A 88 1.07 3.82 27.48
N PRO A 89 0.05 4.43 28.13
CA PRO A 89 -0.53 5.66 27.62
C PRO A 89 0.47 6.80 27.83
N PRO A 90 0.73 7.64 26.82
CA PRO A 90 1.63 8.78 26.97
C PRO A 90 1.09 9.89 27.90
N LEU A 91 -0.19 9.81 28.30
CA LEU A 91 -0.89 10.87 29.05
C LEU A 91 -1.42 10.44 30.43
N GLY A 92 -0.98 9.29 30.97
CA GLY A 92 -1.46 8.77 32.26
C GLY A 92 -2.80 8.07 32.20
#